data_AF-A0A819PFX9-F1
#
_entry.id   AF-A0A819PFX9-F1
#
_cell.length_a   1.000
_cell.length_b   1.000
_cell.length_c   1.000
_cell.angle_alpha   90.00
_cell.angle_beta   90.00
_cell.angle_gamma   90.00
#
_symmetry.space_group_name_H-M   'P 1'
#
loop_
_entity.id
_entity.type
_entity.pdbx_description
1 polymer ?
#
loop_
_entity_poly.entity_id
_entity_poly.type
_entity_poly.pdbx_seq_one_letter_code
_entity_poly.pdbx_strand_id
1 'polypeptide(L)' 'NLSLLFHLLLPSKGYKSIIYNLKSKQLCKLFSIIFHENVSEMIQKCEECGDIAETIGDFYAATTHVKPPPKTMLSNYDV' A
#
# COMPACT_ATOMS: atom_id res chain seq x y z
N ASN A 1 5.58 -3.52 23.36
CA ASN A 1 6.66 -3.76 22.38
C ASN A 1 6.55 -5.08 21.64
N LEU A 2 6.64 -6.26 22.28
CA LEU A 2 6.61 -7.54 21.54
C LEU A 2 5.22 -7.91 20.94
N SER A 3 4.13 -7.55 21.61
CA SER A 3 2.76 -7.88 21.15
C SER A 3 2.37 -7.22 19.83
N LEU A 4 2.84 -6.00 19.56
CA LEU A 4 2.54 -5.26 18.34
C LEU A 4 3.24 -5.89 17.13
N LEU A 5 4.47 -6.36 17.32
CA LEU A 5 5.21 -7.09 16.29
C LEU A 5 4.48 -8.37 15.87
N PHE A 6 3.99 -9.16 16.84
CA PHE A 6 3.20 -10.35 16.54
C PHE A 6 1.86 -10.02 15.88
N HIS A 7 1.21 -8.92 16.25
CA HIS A 7 -0.02 -8.48 15.60
C HIS A 7 0.18 -8.15 14.11
N LEU A 8 1.24 -7.40 13.78
CA LEU A 8 1.57 -7.04 12.40
C LEU A 8 2.07 -8.23 11.56
N LEU A 9 2.79 -9.18 12.18
CA LEU A 9 3.29 -10.38 11.49
C LEU A 9 2.22 -11.48 11.32
N LEU A 10 1.20 -11.51 12.17
CA LEU A 10 0.15 -12.54 12.17
C LEU A 10 -1.25 -11.92 12.08
N PRO A 11 -1.57 -11.18 11.00
CA PRO A 11 -2.83 -10.45 10.87
C PRO A 11 -4.08 -11.35 10.89
N SER A 12 -3.92 -12.67 10.68
CA SER A 12 -5.00 -13.65 10.59
C SER A 12 -5.12 -14.62 11.78
N LYS A 13 -4.20 -14.62 12.75
CA LYS A 13 -4.20 -15.59 13.87
C LYS A 13 -4.32 -14.88 15.22
N GLY A 14 -5.55 -14.81 15.75
CA GLY A 14 -5.82 -14.54 17.17
C GLY A 14 -6.07 -13.09 17.58
N TYR A 15 -6.02 -12.14 16.65
CA TYR A 15 -6.46 -10.75 16.88
C TYR A 15 -7.54 -10.37 15.86
N LYS A 16 -8.42 -9.42 16.21
CA LYS A 16 -9.56 -9.00 15.39
C LYS A 16 -9.04 -8.51 14.03
N SER A 17 -9.25 -9.31 12.98
CA SER A 17 -8.90 -8.92 11.62
C SER A 17 -9.64 -7.63 11.27
N ILE A 18 -8.89 -6.58 10.93
CA ILE A 18 -9.46 -5.31 10.51
C ILE A 18 -9.88 -5.48 9.06
N ILE A 19 -11.19 -5.48 8.83
CA ILE A 19 -11.75 -5.59 7.49
C ILE A 19 -11.82 -4.19 6.87
N TYR A 20 -10.86 -3.87 6.01
CA TYR A 20 -10.80 -2.57 5.33
C TYR A 20 -11.77 -2.44 4.15
N ASN A 21 -12.30 -3.56 3.63
CA ASN A 21 -13.17 -3.60 2.45
C ASN A 21 -12.59 -2.88 1.20
N LEU A 22 -11.25 -2.91 1.06
CA LEU A 22 -10.54 -2.37 -0.08
C LEU A 22 -10.04 -3.50 -0.99
N LYS A 23 -10.44 -3.45 -2.26
CA LYS A 23 -9.97 -4.34 -3.33
C LYS A 23 -8.86 -3.67 -4.15
N SER A 24 -8.05 -4.46 -4.86
CA SER A 24 -6.92 -3.93 -5.66
C SER A 24 -7.32 -2.82 -6.62
N LYS A 25 -8.44 -2.96 -7.35
CA LYS A 25 -8.93 -1.90 -8.27
C LYS A 25 -9.33 -0.60 -7.56
N GLN A 26 -9.82 -0.69 -6.31
CA GLN A 26 -10.12 0.49 -5.51
C GLN A 26 -8.84 1.17 -5.03
N LEU A 27 -7.82 0.39 -4.66
CA LEU A 27 -6.50 0.91 -4.32
C LEU A 27 -5.85 1.60 -5.52
N CYS A 28 -5.86 1.00 -6.72
CA CYS A 28 -5.35 1.65 -7.93
C CYS A 28 -6.03 3.01 -8.17
N LYS A 29 -7.35 3.09 -8.00
CA LYS A 29 -8.10 4.35 -8.16
C LYS A 29 -7.74 5.41 -7.12
N LEU A 30 -7.51 5.02 -5.87
CA LEU A 30 -7.11 5.96 -4.82
C LEU A 30 -5.69 6.47 -5.07
N PHE A 31 -4.75 5.56 -5.36
CA PHE A 31 -3.35 5.92 -5.59
C PHE A 31 -3.12 6.65 -6.90
N SER A 32 -3.93 6.42 -7.94
CA SER A 32 -3.87 7.21 -9.18
C SER A 32 -4.18 8.69 -8.92
N ILE A 33 -5.09 8.99 -7.99
CA ILE A 33 -5.39 10.37 -7.57
C ILE A 33 -4.21 10.96 -6.79
N ILE A 34 -3.61 10.20 -5.87
CA ILE A 34 -2.49 10.67 -5.03
C ILE A 34 -1.24 10.93 -5.88
N PHE A 35 -0.92 10.03 -6.81
CA PHE A 35 0.29 10.11 -7.64
C PHE A 35 0.11 10.94 -8.91
N HIS A 36 -1.12 11.38 -9.21
CA HIS A 36 -1.51 12.03 -10.47
C HIS A 36 -1.22 11.16 -11.70
N GLU A 37 -1.45 9.86 -11.57
CA GLU A 37 -1.18 8.86 -12.62
C GLU A 37 -2.47 8.39 -13.30
N ASN A 38 -2.34 7.75 -14.45
CA ASN A 38 -3.48 7.18 -15.15
C ASN A 38 -3.98 5.91 -14.44
N VAL A 39 -5.26 5.92 -14.02
CA VAL A 39 -5.87 4.79 -13.32
C VAL A 39 -5.87 3.49 -14.14
N SER A 40 -6.04 3.59 -15.46
CA SER A 40 -6.07 2.42 -16.36
C SER A 40 -4.69 1.78 -16.47
N GLU A 41 -3.63 2.59 -16.53
CA GLU A 41 -2.25 2.11 -16.55
C GLU A 41 -1.89 1.43 -15.22
N MET A 42 -2.28 2.01 -14.10
CA MET A 42 -2.07 1.39 -12.78
C MET A 42 -2.84 0.07 -12.62
N ILE A 43 -4.07 -0.02 -13.14
CA ILE A 43 -4.84 -1.27 -13.12
C ILE A 43 -4.18 -2.32 -14.01
N GLN A 44 -3.78 -1.96 -15.23
CA GLN A 44 -3.10 -2.87 -16.14
C GLN A 44 -1.80 -3.41 -15.52
N LYS A 45 -0.95 -2.52 -14.97
CA LYS A 45 0.29 -2.93 -14.30
C LYS A 45 0.02 -3.86 -13.12
N CYS A 46 -1.03 -3.59 -12.34
CA CYS A 46 -1.44 -4.46 -11.22
C CYS A 46 -1.90 -5.84 -11.71
N GLU A 47 -2.59 -5.92 -12.84
CA GLU A 47 -3.02 -7.19 -13.44
C GLU A 47 -1.83 -7.97 -14.03
N GLU A 48 -0.82 -7.28 -14.59
CA GLU A 48 0.41 -7.88 -15.12
C GLU A 48 1.37 -8.36 -14.01
N CYS A 49 1.58 -7.55 -12.98
CA CYS A 49 2.47 -7.84 -11.85
C CYS A 49 1.85 -8.87 -10.89
N GLY A 50 0.53 -8.85 -10.72
CA GLY A 50 -0.19 -9.72 -9.80
C GLY A 50 -0.09 -9.30 -8.33
N ASP A 51 0.72 -8.29 -8.00
CA ASP A 51 0.83 -7.70 -6.66
C ASP A 51 0.56 -6.19 -6.67
N ILE A 52 -0.45 -5.79 -5.89
CA ILE A 52 -0.85 -4.38 -5.74
C ILE A 52 0.18 -3.57 -4.94
N ALA A 53 0.87 -4.18 -3.97
CA ALA A 53 1.84 -3.49 -3.13
C ALA A 53 3.10 -3.14 -3.94
N GLU A 54 3.59 -4.08 -4.76
CA GLU A 54 4.70 -3.84 -5.68
C GLU A 54 4.32 -2.76 -6.72
N THR A 55 3.12 -2.87 -7.31
CA THR A 55 2.63 -1.86 -8.26
C THR A 55 2.59 -0.46 -7.63
N ILE A 56 2.01 -0.31 -6.44
CA ILE A 56 1.99 1.00 -5.74
C ILE A 56 3.42 1.48 -5.44
N GLY A 57 4.33 0.58 -5.05
CA GLY A 57 5.73 0.89 -4.78
C GLY A 57 6.46 1.45 -6.01
N ASP A 58 6.28 0.83 -7.17
CA ASP A 58 6.86 1.28 -8.44
C ASP A 58 6.38 2.68 -8.83
N PHE A 59 5.07 2.92 -8.80
CA PHE A 59 4.50 4.23 -9.09
C PHE A 59 4.88 5.28 -8.04
N TYR A 60 5.00 4.90 -6.77
CA TYR A 60 5.44 5.79 -5.71
C TYR A 60 6.91 6.22 -5.87
N ALA A 61 7.77 5.32 -6.34
CA ALA A 61 9.16 5.63 -6.64
C ALA A 61 9.32 6.53 -7.88
N ALA A 62 8.44 6.39 -8.87
CA ALA A 62 8.49 7.13 -10.12
C ALA A 62 7.80 8.51 -10.08
N THR A 63 6.80 8.69 -9.22
CA THR A 63 5.99 9.93 -9.20
C THR A 63 6.82 11.15 -8.80
N THR A 64 6.57 12.26 -9.50
CA THR A 64 7.18 13.57 -9.18
C THR A 64 6.31 14.42 -8.27
N HIS A 65 5.03 14.06 -8.13
CA HIS A 65 4.01 14.81 -7.38
C HIS A 65 4.09 14.56 -5.87
N VAL A 66 4.39 13.32 -5.47
CA VAL A 66 4.52 12.93 -4.06
C VAL A 66 5.88 12.28 -3.87
N LYS A 67 6.83 13.02 -3.30
CA LYS A 67 8.20 12.50 -3.11
C LYS A 67 8.27 11.60 -1.87
N PRO A 68 8.87 10.41 -1.99
CA PRO A 68 9.18 9.59 -0.82
C PRO A 68 10.06 10.34 0.18
N PRO A 69 9.81 10.23 1.48
CA PRO A 69 10.69 10.81 2.48
C PRO A 69 12.07 10.15 2.40
N PRO A 70 13.17 10.91 2.58
CA PRO A 70 14.53 10.39 2.42
C PRO A 70 14.94 9.38 3.50
N LYS A 71 14.19 9.31 4.60
CA LYS A 71 14.38 8.35 5.70
C LYS A 71 13.02 7.90 6.21
N THR A 72 12.95 6.66 6.66
CA THR A 72 11.77 6.11 7.33
C THR A 72 11.59 6.78 8.68
N MET A 73 10.43 7.40 8.89
CA MET A 73 10.06 8.03 10.18
C MET A 73 8.88 7.35 10.86
N LEU A 74 8.26 6.38 10.17
CA LEU A 74 7.12 5.63 10.68
C LEU A 74 7.59 4.61 11.73
N SER A 75 6.94 4.59 12.89
CA SER A 75 7.08 3.53 13.88
C SER A 75 5.91 2.54 13.78
N ASN A 76 6.06 1.34 14.35
CA ASN A 76 4.96 0.36 14.37
C ASN A 76 3.70 0.87 15.11
N TYR A 77 3.82 1.91 15.94
CA TYR A 77 2.71 2.52 16.65
C TYR A 77 1.88 3.48 15.80
N ASP A 78 2.46 3.96 14.69
CA ASP A 78 1.82 4.90 13.76
C ASP A 78 1.02 4.16 12.65
N VAL A 79 1.20 2.83 12.55
CA VAL A 79 0.59 1.91 11.57
C VAL A 79 -0.57 1.16 12.20
#